data_AF-A0A176VMJ8-F1
#
_entry.id   AF-A0A176VMJ8-F1
#
_cell.length_a   1.000
_cell.length_b   1.000
_cell.length_c   1.000
_cell.angle_alpha   90.00
_cell.angle_beta   90.00
_cell.angle_gamma   90.00
#
_symmetry.space_group_name_H-M   'P 1'
#
loop_
_entity.id
_entity.type
_entity.pdbx_description
1 polymer ?
#
loop_
_entity_poly.entity_id
_entity_poly.type
_entity_poly.pdbx_seq_one_letter_code
_entity_poly.pdbx_strand_id
1 'polypeptide(L)'
;MRNSDSFVWWTWERWEQEIDWMALQGINLPLAFTGQESIWQKVFKSNRFNLSQADLNDYFGGPAFLAWARMGNLHGWGGPLPQTWLDQQHQLQLKVLDRMRSLGMIPVLSAFSGNVPSALQRIFPSAKITRLGNWNTVDGDERWCCTYLLDPTDPLFVELGKAFVEQQIKEYNGTHHIYNCDTFNENLPPTNDPGYISTLGAAVYKAMSAGDNHAIWLMQGWLFATDDWFWKPPQMKALLHSVPVGQMIVLDLFADVKPVWQRSDHFYGIPYIWCMLHNFGGNLEMYGRVDTIGSAPIEALRSPNSTMVGVGMCMEGIEHNPVVYELMGEMSFRSEAVQLEDWISDYSSRRYGTASGGAQAAWKVLHHTIYNCQDGVADHNGDVIVEFPDKNPDLMYVTGNRDSLKLRGSFSLSGIRKPRGGGKLGHNPHLWYSQADAVRALGLLLSSADELGEGLPYSMNGMLGLKLPCGLITQTKSRVLYMIMVTLPQFPRFEISLIPVFVKMAECMMVKTISGPDCVTLFLWAAHRLRR
;
A
#
# COMPACT_ATOMS: atom_id res chain seq x y z
N MET A 1 3.01 -1.47 -6.28
CA MET A 1 2.59 -0.15 -5.79
C MET A 1 1.26 0.25 -6.39
N ARG A 2 0.37 0.88 -5.61
CA ARG A 2 -0.87 1.46 -6.13
C ARG A 2 -0.57 2.87 -6.68
N ASN A 3 -0.88 3.09 -7.96
CA ASN A 3 -0.60 4.36 -8.67
C ASN A 3 -1.16 5.60 -7.97
N SER A 4 -2.34 5.44 -7.38
CA SER A 4 -3.11 6.50 -6.75
C SER A 4 -2.47 7.14 -5.51
N ASP A 5 -1.77 6.36 -4.68
CA ASP A 5 -1.44 6.80 -3.31
C ASP A 5 -0.09 7.52 -3.21
N SER A 6 0.72 7.55 -4.28
CA SER A 6 2.03 8.23 -4.25
C SER A 6 2.44 8.89 -5.57
N PHE A 7 2.19 8.26 -6.71
CA PHE A 7 2.84 8.65 -7.97
C PHE A 7 1.93 9.28 -9.02
N VAL A 8 0.66 9.52 -8.67
CA VAL A 8 -0.33 10.19 -9.54
C VAL A 8 0.17 11.54 -10.08
N TRP A 9 0.88 12.35 -9.26
CA TRP A 9 1.34 13.69 -9.64
C TRP A 9 2.82 13.75 -10.03
N TRP A 10 3.46 12.61 -10.22
CA TRP A 10 4.89 12.59 -10.54
C TRP A 10 5.16 13.09 -11.96
N THR A 11 6.14 13.97 -12.06
CA THR A 11 6.75 14.35 -13.32
C THR A 11 7.83 13.34 -13.71
N TRP A 12 8.43 13.54 -14.89
CA TRP A 12 9.56 12.73 -15.32
C TRP A 12 10.72 12.77 -14.32
N GLU A 13 11.03 13.94 -13.76
CA GLU A 13 12.18 14.13 -12.87
C GLU A 13 12.04 13.30 -11.58
N ARG A 14 10.82 13.16 -11.04
CA ARG A 14 10.58 12.29 -9.87
C ARG A 14 10.60 10.81 -10.24
N TRP A 15 10.08 10.45 -11.41
CA TRP A 15 10.13 9.08 -11.94
C TRP A 15 11.57 8.63 -12.20
N GLU A 16 12.42 9.50 -12.75
CA GLU A 16 13.84 9.20 -12.99
C GLU A 16 14.55 8.88 -11.68
N GLN A 17 14.34 9.68 -10.63
CA GLN A 17 14.86 9.42 -9.29
C GLN A 17 14.36 8.09 -8.72
N GLU A 18 13.08 7.77 -8.92
CA GLU A 18 12.53 6.49 -8.47
C GLU A 18 13.17 5.31 -9.20
N ILE A 19 13.33 5.40 -10.52
CA ILE A 19 13.93 4.32 -11.32
C ILE A 19 15.41 4.14 -10.97
N ASP A 20 16.13 5.23 -10.69
CA ASP A 20 17.51 5.16 -10.19
C ASP A 20 17.57 4.48 -8.82
N TRP A 21 16.65 4.83 -7.91
CA TRP A 21 16.52 4.15 -6.63
C TRP A 21 16.18 2.66 -6.79
N MET A 22 15.23 2.33 -7.68
CA MET A 22 14.84 0.95 -8.00
C MET A 22 16.07 0.14 -8.45
N ALA A 23 16.92 0.71 -9.31
CA ALA A 23 18.13 0.04 -9.77
C ALA A 23 19.14 -0.18 -8.63
N LEU A 24 19.33 0.81 -7.76
CA LEU A 24 20.21 0.70 -6.58
C LEU A 24 19.71 -0.36 -5.58
N GLN A 25 18.40 -0.59 -5.50
CA GLN A 25 17.80 -1.63 -4.66
C GLN A 25 17.73 -3.01 -5.34
N GLY A 26 18.26 -3.16 -6.57
CA GLY A 26 18.23 -4.44 -7.29
C GLY A 26 16.88 -4.80 -7.91
N ILE A 27 15.94 -3.85 -8.02
CA ILE A 27 14.63 -4.11 -8.62
C ILE A 27 14.78 -4.29 -10.12
N ASN A 28 14.33 -5.44 -10.62
CA ASN A 28 14.37 -5.78 -12.04
C ASN A 28 12.99 -6.05 -12.68
N LEU A 29 11.90 -6.05 -11.90
CA LEU A 29 10.54 -6.34 -12.38
C LEU A 29 9.52 -5.29 -11.90
N PRO A 30 9.66 -4.00 -12.27
CA PRO A 30 8.74 -2.95 -11.84
C PRO A 30 7.41 -2.95 -12.64
N LEU A 31 6.30 -2.57 -11.99
CA LEU A 31 5.03 -2.28 -12.67
C LEU A 31 5.13 -0.95 -13.43
N ALA A 32 4.68 -0.93 -14.69
CA ALA A 32 4.73 0.25 -15.56
C ALA A 32 3.34 0.52 -16.17
N PHE A 33 2.43 1.10 -15.38
CA PHE A 33 1.03 1.33 -15.76
C PHE A 33 0.69 2.77 -16.16
N THR A 34 1.68 3.66 -16.19
CA THR A 34 1.48 5.08 -16.50
C THR A 34 0.84 5.21 -17.88
N GLY A 35 -0.22 6.00 -17.99
CA GLY A 35 -0.90 6.27 -19.26
C GLY A 35 -1.67 5.09 -19.89
N GLN A 36 -1.94 3.98 -19.20
CA GLN A 36 -2.68 2.87 -19.80
C GLN A 36 -4.09 3.26 -20.30
N GLU A 37 -4.72 4.28 -19.71
CA GLU A 37 -6.01 4.81 -20.14
C GLU A 37 -5.94 5.35 -21.58
N SER A 38 -4.79 5.86 -22.02
CA SER A 38 -4.58 6.30 -23.40
C SER A 38 -4.60 5.12 -24.39
N ILE A 39 -4.11 3.95 -23.98
CA ILE A 39 -4.17 2.72 -24.77
C ILE A 39 -5.61 2.24 -24.86
N TRP A 40 -6.33 2.20 -23.74
CA TRP A 40 -7.75 1.86 -23.71
C TRP A 40 -8.59 2.81 -24.57
N GLN A 41 -8.33 4.12 -24.50
CA GLN A 41 -9.01 5.11 -25.33
C GLN A 41 -8.81 4.81 -26.83
N LYS A 42 -7.58 4.48 -27.26
CA LYS A 42 -7.27 4.13 -28.66
C LYS A 42 -8.00 2.85 -29.09
N VAL A 43 -8.02 1.81 -28.24
CA VAL A 43 -8.74 0.56 -28.50
C VAL A 43 -10.23 0.83 -28.65
N PHE A 44 -10.87 1.42 -27.64
CA PHE A 44 -12.31 1.64 -27.62
C PHE A 44 -12.80 2.56 -28.75
N LYS A 45 -12.02 3.58 -29.13
CA LYS A 45 -12.35 4.48 -30.24
C LYS A 45 -12.00 3.92 -31.61
N SER A 46 -11.37 2.76 -31.71
CA SER A 46 -11.08 2.12 -33.00
C SER A 46 -12.38 1.80 -33.75
N ASN A 47 -12.32 1.67 -35.07
CA ASN A 47 -13.48 1.32 -35.90
C ASN A 47 -14.16 0.01 -35.47
N ARG A 48 -13.43 -0.87 -34.76
CA ARG A 48 -13.96 -2.16 -34.31
C ARG A 48 -14.93 -2.03 -33.13
N PHE A 49 -14.63 -1.14 -32.18
CA PHE A 49 -15.42 -0.97 -30.95
C PHE A 49 -16.24 0.33 -30.95
N ASN A 50 -15.87 1.32 -31.77
CA ASN A 50 -16.65 2.49 -32.15
C ASN A 50 -17.30 3.24 -30.97
N LEU A 51 -16.60 3.32 -29.83
CA LEU A 51 -17.03 4.12 -28.69
C LEU A 51 -16.61 5.58 -28.91
N SER A 52 -17.52 6.49 -28.57
CA SER A 52 -17.24 7.94 -28.61
C SER A 52 -16.46 8.37 -27.37
N GLN A 53 -15.95 9.60 -27.38
CA GLN A 53 -15.33 10.18 -26.18
C GLN A 53 -16.33 10.25 -25.01
N ALA A 54 -17.60 10.60 -25.31
CA ALA A 54 -18.64 10.70 -24.30
C ALA A 54 -18.94 9.35 -23.64
N ASP A 55 -18.87 8.26 -24.40
CA ASP A 55 -19.06 6.90 -23.87
C ASP A 55 -17.98 6.50 -22.84
N LEU A 56 -16.81 7.13 -22.89
CA LEU A 56 -15.69 6.83 -21.98
C LEU A 56 -15.65 7.74 -20.75
N ASN A 57 -16.47 8.80 -20.70
CA ASN A 57 -16.47 9.75 -19.58
C ASN A 57 -16.89 9.11 -18.25
N ASP A 58 -17.71 8.06 -18.31
CA ASP A 58 -18.16 7.30 -17.15
C ASP A 58 -17.33 6.03 -16.92
N TYR A 59 -16.34 5.73 -17.77
CA TYR A 59 -15.54 4.51 -17.65
C TYR A 59 -14.27 4.74 -16.82
N PHE A 60 -13.46 5.73 -17.19
CA PHE A 60 -12.23 6.01 -16.46
C PHE A 60 -12.51 6.71 -15.13
N GLY A 61 -11.84 6.29 -14.07
CA GLY A 61 -11.75 7.08 -12.84
C GLY A 61 -10.90 8.34 -13.04
N GLY A 62 -11.01 9.28 -12.12
CA GLY A 62 -10.10 10.44 -12.03
C GLY A 62 -8.67 10.01 -11.67
N PRO A 63 -7.67 10.89 -11.87
CA PRO A 63 -6.25 10.56 -11.70
C PRO A 63 -5.92 9.86 -10.37
N ALA A 64 -6.43 10.39 -9.26
CA ALA A 64 -6.19 9.86 -7.92
C ALA A 64 -6.94 8.54 -7.63
N PHE A 65 -7.81 8.07 -8.53
CA PHE A 65 -8.64 6.88 -8.32
C PHE A 65 -8.37 5.77 -9.35
N LEU A 66 -7.34 5.94 -10.18
CA LEU A 66 -7.04 5.01 -11.27
C LEU A 66 -6.67 3.61 -10.78
N ALA A 67 -6.04 3.44 -9.61
CA ALA A 67 -5.74 2.11 -9.07
C ALA A 67 -7.01 1.26 -8.95
N TRP A 68 -8.04 1.77 -8.26
CA TRP A 68 -9.32 1.08 -8.08
C TRP A 68 -10.14 0.99 -9.39
N ALA A 69 -10.04 1.98 -10.28
CA ALA A 69 -10.69 1.91 -11.58
C ALA A 69 -10.14 0.76 -12.44
N ARG A 70 -8.81 0.61 -12.48
CA ARG A 70 -8.11 -0.45 -13.23
C ARG A 70 -8.40 -1.85 -12.69
N MET A 71 -8.60 -1.97 -11.38
CA MET A 71 -8.99 -3.21 -10.71
C MET A 71 -10.50 -3.52 -10.81
N GLY A 72 -11.28 -2.66 -11.47
CA GLY A 72 -12.71 -2.87 -11.67
C GLY A 72 -13.57 -2.62 -10.44
N ASN A 73 -13.07 -1.88 -9.46
CA ASN A 73 -13.80 -1.57 -8.23
C ASN A 73 -14.75 -0.38 -8.41
N LEU A 74 -14.31 0.64 -9.16
CA LEU A 74 -15.05 1.88 -9.41
C LEU A 74 -14.94 2.33 -10.87
N HIS A 75 -15.81 3.25 -11.27
CA HIS A 75 -15.74 3.94 -12.56
C HIS A 75 -16.22 5.40 -12.41
N GLY A 76 -15.75 6.30 -13.28
CA GLY A 76 -16.19 7.70 -13.36
C GLY A 76 -15.84 8.64 -12.20
N TRP A 77 -15.65 8.16 -10.97
CA TRP A 77 -15.39 8.99 -9.78
C TRP A 77 -14.11 9.82 -9.93
N GLY A 78 -14.22 11.14 -9.71
CA GLY A 78 -13.12 12.09 -9.89
C GLY A 78 -12.75 12.41 -11.35
N GLY A 79 -13.46 11.81 -12.32
CA GLY A 79 -13.29 12.07 -13.76
C GLY A 79 -14.17 13.22 -14.28
N PRO A 80 -14.24 13.39 -15.62
CA PRO A 80 -13.53 12.62 -16.65
C PRO A 80 -12.05 13.03 -16.77
N LEU A 81 -11.22 12.15 -17.33
CA LEU A 81 -9.83 12.48 -17.66
C LEU A 81 -9.78 13.41 -18.89
N PRO A 82 -9.12 14.58 -18.80
CA PRO A 82 -8.95 15.45 -19.96
C PRO A 82 -7.97 14.83 -20.97
N GLN A 83 -8.13 15.13 -22.27
CA GLN A 83 -7.23 14.61 -23.30
C GLN A 83 -5.76 14.97 -23.04
N THR A 84 -5.50 16.16 -22.51
CA THR A 84 -4.15 16.61 -22.12
C THR A 84 -3.50 15.69 -21.09
N TRP A 85 -4.27 15.16 -20.14
CA TRP A 85 -3.79 14.16 -19.19
C TRP A 85 -3.40 12.86 -19.89
N LEU A 86 -4.27 12.33 -20.74
CA LEU A 86 -4.02 11.09 -21.48
C LEU A 86 -2.76 11.19 -22.33
N ASP A 87 -2.60 12.31 -23.04
CA ASP A 87 -1.44 12.56 -23.89
C ASP A 87 -0.15 12.71 -23.06
N GLN A 88 -0.19 13.45 -21.96
CA GLN A 88 0.97 13.64 -21.06
C GLN A 88 1.39 12.34 -20.39
N GLN A 89 0.45 11.55 -19.89
CA GLN A 89 0.73 10.27 -19.24
C GLN A 89 1.28 9.24 -20.24
N HIS A 90 0.79 9.26 -21.49
CA HIS A 90 1.36 8.46 -22.57
C HIS A 90 2.83 8.81 -22.83
N GLN A 91 3.16 10.10 -22.95
CA GLN A 91 4.54 10.55 -23.14
C GLN A 91 5.44 10.23 -21.94
N LEU A 92 4.91 10.36 -20.72
CA LEU A 92 5.64 10.01 -19.50
C LEU A 92 5.98 8.52 -19.48
N GLN A 93 5.03 7.66 -19.83
CA GLN A 93 5.25 6.21 -19.90
C GLN A 93 6.34 5.82 -20.89
N LEU A 94 6.43 6.49 -22.05
CA LEU A 94 7.51 6.23 -23.01
C LEU A 94 8.89 6.47 -22.38
N LYS A 95 9.05 7.56 -21.61
CA LYS A 95 10.30 7.85 -20.88
C LYS A 95 10.58 6.83 -19.77
N VAL A 96 9.55 6.46 -19.00
CA VAL A 96 9.65 5.46 -17.92
C VAL A 96 10.12 4.12 -18.49
N LEU A 97 9.48 3.64 -19.56
CA LEU A 97 9.85 2.38 -20.20
C LEU A 97 11.25 2.42 -20.78
N ASP A 98 11.63 3.51 -21.45
CA ASP A 98 12.98 3.66 -22.01
C ASP A 98 14.05 3.58 -20.92
N ARG A 99 13.88 4.31 -19.81
CA ARG A 99 14.83 4.29 -18.70
C ARG A 99 14.90 2.94 -17.99
N MET A 100 13.75 2.32 -17.69
CA MET A 100 13.72 0.98 -17.08
C MET A 100 14.47 -0.04 -17.97
N ARG A 101 14.20 -0.03 -19.28
CA ARG A 101 14.88 -0.91 -20.25
C ARG A 101 16.37 -0.63 -20.35
N SER A 102 16.79 0.64 -20.31
CA SER A 102 18.20 1.04 -20.35
C SER A 102 19.01 0.49 -19.16
N LEU A 103 18.34 0.23 -18.03
CA LEU A 103 18.93 -0.33 -16.82
C LEU A 103 18.75 -1.85 -16.72
N GLY A 104 18.22 -2.50 -17.75
CA GLY A 104 18.00 -3.95 -17.77
C GLY A 104 16.80 -4.43 -16.96
N MET A 105 15.91 -3.53 -16.54
CA MET A 105 14.64 -3.90 -15.91
C MET A 105 13.66 -4.46 -16.95
N ILE A 106 12.74 -5.29 -16.47
CA ILE A 106 11.63 -5.92 -17.19
C ILE A 106 10.34 -5.21 -16.74
N PRO A 107 9.86 -4.18 -17.46
CA PRO A 107 8.64 -3.48 -17.07
C PRO A 107 7.42 -4.38 -17.27
N VAL A 108 6.64 -4.56 -16.22
CA VAL A 108 5.36 -5.28 -16.28
C VAL A 108 4.28 -4.33 -16.80
N LEU A 109 3.69 -4.67 -17.94
CA LEU A 109 2.62 -3.88 -18.53
C LEU A 109 1.24 -4.38 -18.07
N SER A 110 0.20 -3.58 -18.27
CA SER A 110 -1.16 -4.02 -17.93
C SER A 110 -1.76 -4.92 -19.01
N ALA A 111 -2.78 -5.69 -18.63
CA ALA A 111 -3.61 -6.49 -19.54
C ALA A 111 -5.10 -6.37 -19.21
N PHE A 112 -5.94 -6.99 -20.03
CA PHE A 112 -7.40 -6.98 -19.88
C PHE A 112 -7.88 -8.03 -18.87
N SER A 113 -8.61 -7.59 -17.84
CA SER A 113 -9.20 -8.45 -16.80
C SER A 113 -10.70 -8.71 -16.93
N GLY A 114 -11.36 -8.20 -17.99
CA GLY A 114 -12.80 -8.38 -18.23
C GLY A 114 -13.67 -7.14 -18.00
N ASN A 115 -13.16 -6.11 -17.31
CA ASN A 115 -13.92 -4.89 -17.01
C ASN A 115 -14.07 -3.98 -18.25
N VAL A 116 -15.32 -3.65 -18.60
CA VAL A 116 -15.66 -2.89 -19.83
C VAL A 116 -16.55 -1.68 -19.53
N PRO A 117 -16.60 -0.67 -20.42
CA PRO A 117 -17.58 0.41 -20.34
C PRO A 117 -19.01 -0.10 -20.50
N SER A 118 -19.96 0.48 -19.77
CA SER A 118 -21.40 0.19 -19.92
C SER A 118 -21.89 0.38 -21.36
N ALA A 119 -21.37 1.40 -22.04
CA ALA A 119 -21.67 1.73 -23.42
C ALA A 119 -21.32 0.61 -24.43
N LEU A 120 -20.46 -0.35 -24.05
CA LEU A 120 -20.11 -1.48 -24.93
C LEU A 120 -21.35 -2.32 -25.26
N GLN A 121 -22.31 -2.44 -24.34
CA GLN A 121 -23.56 -3.18 -24.57
C GLN A 121 -24.44 -2.54 -25.65
N ARG A 122 -24.34 -1.23 -25.86
CA ARG A 122 -25.04 -0.54 -26.96
C ARG A 122 -24.44 -0.90 -28.32
N ILE A 123 -23.13 -1.08 -28.39
CA ILE A 123 -22.41 -1.45 -29.62
C ILE A 123 -22.53 -2.95 -29.89
N PHE A 124 -22.53 -3.76 -28.83
CA PHE A 124 -22.62 -5.22 -28.87
C PHE A 124 -23.82 -5.71 -28.03
N PRO A 125 -25.06 -5.62 -28.54
CA PRO A 125 -26.26 -5.99 -27.77
C PRO A 125 -26.32 -7.47 -27.37
N SER A 126 -25.60 -8.34 -28.09
CA SER A 126 -25.48 -9.77 -27.78
C SER A 126 -24.36 -10.11 -26.81
N ALA A 127 -23.51 -9.13 -26.44
CA ALA A 127 -22.41 -9.38 -25.51
C ALA A 127 -22.94 -9.69 -24.11
N LYS A 128 -22.38 -10.73 -23.51
CA LYS A 128 -22.73 -11.16 -22.14
C LYS A 128 -22.02 -10.28 -21.12
N ILE A 129 -22.62 -9.15 -20.79
CA ILE A 129 -22.06 -8.19 -19.83
C ILE A 129 -22.90 -8.21 -18.55
N THR A 130 -22.25 -8.43 -17.41
CA THR A 130 -22.88 -8.46 -16.09
C THR A 130 -22.42 -7.26 -15.26
N ARG A 131 -23.35 -6.58 -14.61
CA ARG A 131 -23.01 -5.53 -13.64
C ARG A 131 -22.58 -6.18 -12.31
N LEU A 132 -21.40 -5.84 -11.83
CA LEU A 132 -20.85 -6.34 -10.56
C LEU A 132 -21.56 -5.72 -9.35
N GLY A 133 -21.31 -6.30 -8.18
CA GLY A 133 -21.88 -5.85 -6.92
C GLY A 133 -21.29 -4.54 -6.42
N ASN A 134 -21.90 -4.03 -5.35
CA ASN A 134 -21.45 -2.82 -4.66
C ASN A 134 -20.07 -3.02 -4.02
N TRP A 135 -19.14 -2.14 -4.40
CA TRP A 135 -17.84 -2.00 -3.76
C TRP A 135 -17.78 -0.66 -3.02
N ASN A 136 -17.86 -0.71 -1.69
CA ASN A 136 -17.57 0.38 -0.75
C ASN A 136 -18.17 1.77 -1.10
N THR A 137 -19.40 1.82 -1.62
CA THR A 137 -20.08 3.11 -1.89
C THR A 137 -20.46 3.85 -0.61
N VAL A 138 -20.46 5.18 -0.66
CA VAL A 138 -21.03 6.04 0.39
C VAL A 138 -22.56 5.96 0.35
N ASP A 139 -23.19 5.64 1.49
CA ASP A 139 -24.65 5.53 1.66
C ASP A 139 -25.39 4.61 0.66
N GLY A 140 -24.65 3.70 0.01
CA GLY A 140 -25.22 2.81 -1.01
C GLY A 140 -25.39 3.45 -2.39
N ASP A 141 -24.84 4.66 -2.65
CA ASP A 141 -24.93 5.30 -3.97
C ASP A 141 -24.03 4.59 -4.99
N GLU A 142 -24.66 3.79 -5.85
CA GLU A 142 -23.97 2.95 -6.84
C GLU A 142 -23.52 3.70 -8.11
N ARG A 143 -23.59 5.03 -8.13
CA ARG A 143 -23.25 5.84 -9.32
C ARG A 143 -21.84 5.60 -9.85
N TRP A 144 -20.89 5.26 -8.97
CA TRP A 144 -19.47 5.17 -9.30
C TRP A 144 -18.83 3.80 -8.98
N CYS A 145 -19.62 2.79 -8.63
CA CYS A 145 -19.16 1.42 -8.35
C CYS A 145 -19.68 0.45 -9.42
N CYS A 146 -19.63 -0.84 -9.11
CA CYS A 146 -20.55 -1.79 -9.74
C CYS A 146 -20.31 -1.84 -11.24
N THR A 147 -19.04 -2.01 -11.57
CA THR A 147 -18.49 -2.03 -12.92
C THR A 147 -19.09 -3.17 -13.75
N TYR A 148 -18.84 -3.15 -15.05
CA TYR A 148 -19.42 -4.09 -15.99
C TYR A 148 -18.37 -5.12 -16.38
N LEU A 149 -18.64 -6.38 -16.08
CA LEU A 149 -17.77 -7.51 -16.41
C LEU A 149 -18.28 -8.23 -17.66
N LEU A 150 -17.43 -8.31 -18.68
CA LEU A 150 -17.66 -9.15 -19.85
C LEU A 150 -17.42 -10.62 -19.49
N ASP A 151 -18.38 -11.49 -19.83
CA ASP A 151 -18.30 -12.91 -19.52
C ASP A 151 -17.13 -13.58 -20.25
N PRO A 152 -16.34 -14.44 -19.58
CA PRO A 152 -15.17 -15.08 -20.17
C PRO A 152 -15.48 -16.03 -21.33
N THR A 153 -16.73 -16.46 -21.49
CA THR A 153 -17.16 -17.30 -22.62
C THR A 153 -17.55 -16.49 -23.85
N ASP A 154 -17.67 -15.17 -23.73
CA ASP A 154 -17.99 -14.30 -24.85
C ASP A 154 -16.77 -14.15 -25.78
N PRO A 155 -16.89 -14.39 -27.11
CA PRO A 155 -15.79 -14.19 -28.05
C PRO A 155 -15.17 -12.79 -27.99
N LEU A 156 -15.96 -11.77 -27.61
CA LEU A 156 -15.50 -10.40 -27.48
C LEU A 156 -14.43 -10.24 -26.39
N PHE A 157 -14.38 -11.15 -25.41
CA PHE A 157 -13.41 -11.12 -24.31
C PHE A 157 -11.98 -11.24 -24.82
N VAL A 158 -11.71 -12.27 -25.61
CA VAL A 158 -10.38 -12.51 -26.21
C VAL A 158 -10.07 -11.43 -27.25
N GLU A 159 -11.07 -10.99 -28.01
CA GLU A 159 -10.89 -9.94 -29.01
C GLU A 159 -10.46 -8.60 -28.40
N LEU A 160 -11.11 -8.16 -27.32
CA LEU A 160 -10.76 -6.93 -26.61
C LEU A 160 -9.37 -7.01 -25.98
N GLY A 161 -9.08 -8.09 -25.25
CA GLY A 161 -7.78 -8.21 -24.60
C GLY A 161 -6.63 -8.33 -25.59
N LYS A 162 -6.83 -9.05 -26.71
CA LYS A 162 -5.88 -9.08 -27.82
C LYS A 162 -5.63 -7.67 -28.38
N ALA A 163 -6.70 -6.95 -28.71
CA ALA A 163 -6.59 -5.60 -29.27
C ALA A 163 -5.85 -4.65 -28.32
N PHE A 164 -6.06 -4.78 -27.01
CA PHE A 164 -5.36 -4.01 -26.01
C PHE A 164 -3.85 -4.30 -25.97
N VAL A 165 -3.48 -5.58 -25.92
CA VAL A 165 -2.06 -6.00 -25.90
C VAL A 165 -1.35 -5.58 -27.19
N GLU A 166 -1.95 -5.80 -28.35
CA GLU A 166 -1.39 -5.38 -29.65
C GLU A 166 -1.22 -3.86 -29.73
N GLN A 167 -2.21 -3.09 -29.28
CA GLN A 167 -2.15 -1.63 -29.26
C GLN A 167 -1.07 -1.14 -28.28
N GLN A 168 -0.90 -1.80 -27.13
CA GLN A 168 0.12 -1.48 -26.15
C GLN A 168 1.54 -1.74 -26.71
N ILE A 169 1.77 -2.92 -27.31
CA ILE A 169 3.05 -3.28 -27.97
C ILE A 169 3.41 -2.27 -29.05
N LYS A 170 2.42 -1.86 -29.86
CA LYS A 170 2.61 -0.87 -30.91
C LYS A 170 3.04 0.49 -30.37
N GLU A 171 2.34 1.00 -29.36
CA GLU A 171 2.61 2.35 -28.82
C GLU A 171 3.91 2.41 -28.02
N TYR A 172 4.29 1.32 -27.36
CA TYR A 172 5.47 1.26 -26.49
C TYR A 172 6.71 0.64 -27.14
N ASN A 173 6.65 0.40 -28.46
CA ASN A 173 7.72 -0.22 -29.25
C ASN A 173 8.23 -1.54 -28.64
N GLY A 174 7.31 -2.44 -28.32
CA GLY A 174 7.61 -3.76 -27.75
C GLY A 174 7.16 -3.95 -26.30
N THR A 175 7.50 -5.12 -25.77
CA THR A 175 7.11 -5.64 -24.45
C THR A 175 8.25 -6.48 -23.89
N HIS A 176 8.18 -6.85 -22.61
CA HIS A 176 9.01 -7.92 -22.02
C HIS A 176 8.16 -9.14 -21.64
N HIS A 177 7.01 -9.28 -22.27
CA HIS A 177 6.12 -10.44 -22.19
C HIS A 177 5.44 -10.66 -20.83
N ILE A 178 5.69 -9.83 -19.81
CA ILE A 178 5.03 -9.97 -18.50
C ILE A 178 3.91 -8.94 -18.37
N TYR A 179 2.72 -9.44 -18.09
CA TYR A 179 1.50 -8.66 -18.00
C TYR A 179 0.81 -8.86 -16.66
N ASN A 180 0.33 -7.79 -16.04
CA ASN A 180 -0.51 -7.85 -14.86
C ASN A 180 -1.93 -7.38 -15.14
N CYS A 181 -2.89 -8.12 -14.61
CA CYS A 181 -4.28 -7.71 -14.45
C CYS A 181 -4.96 -8.59 -13.40
N ASP A 182 -5.98 -8.04 -12.75
CA ASP A 182 -6.68 -8.70 -11.66
C ASP A 182 -8.20 -8.49 -11.81
N THR A 183 -8.96 -9.57 -12.00
CA THR A 183 -10.42 -9.49 -12.23
C THR A 183 -11.22 -9.30 -10.95
N PHE A 184 -10.75 -9.90 -9.85
CA PHE A 184 -11.52 -10.03 -8.60
C PHE A 184 -10.75 -9.51 -7.39
N ASN A 185 -10.02 -8.41 -7.56
CA ASN A 185 -9.45 -7.70 -6.43
C ASN A 185 -10.58 -7.07 -5.60
N GLU A 186 -10.82 -7.58 -4.39
CA GLU A 186 -11.90 -7.15 -3.48
C GLU A 186 -13.31 -7.20 -4.10
N ASN A 187 -13.45 -8.01 -5.14
CA ASN A 187 -14.72 -8.36 -5.78
C ASN A 187 -14.83 -9.88 -5.75
N LEU A 188 -16.04 -10.42 -5.69
CA LEU A 188 -16.24 -11.87 -5.74
C LEU A 188 -16.61 -12.32 -7.15
N PRO A 189 -16.12 -13.49 -7.60
CA PRO A 189 -16.72 -14.15 -8.75
C PRO A 189 -18.22 -14.37 -8.54
N PRO A 190 -19.04 -14.34 -9.61
CA PRO A 190 -20.49 -14.55 -9.51
C PRO A 190 -20.88 -15.95 -8.98
N THR A 191 -19.95 -16.90 -8.99
CA THR A 191 -20.13 -18.26 -8.49
C THR A 191 -18.84 -18.79 -7.87
N ASN A 192 -18.97 -19.70 -6.91
CA ASN A 192 -17.84 -20.43 -6.33
C ASN A 192 -17.51 -21.74 -7.08
N ASP A 193 -18.14 -21.97 -8.24
CA ASP A 193 -17.90 -23.14 -9.09
C ASP A 193 -16.47 -23.12 -9.67
N PRO A 194 -15.62 -24.12 -9.34
CA PRO A 194 -14.29 -24.28 -9.93
C PRO A 194 -14.28 -24.27 -11.46
N GLY A 195 -15.31 -24.81 -12.12
CA GLY A 195 -15.37 -24.84 -13.59
C GLY A 195 -15.45 -23.44 -14.22
N TYR A 196 -16.29 -22.57 -13.63
CA TYR A 196 -16.38 -21.17 -14.03
C TYR A 196 -15.07 -20.41 -13.77
N ILE A 197 -14.47 -20.58 -12.59
CA ILE A 197 -13.22 -19.90 -12.21
C ILE A 197 -12.08 -20.30 -13.15
N SER A 198 -11.99 -21.60 -13.49
CA SER A 198 -10.99 -22.09 -14.44
C SER A 198 -11.21 -21.52 -15.84
N THR A 199 -12.46 -21.45 -16.30
CA THR A 199 -12.81 -20.85 -17.60
C THR A 199 -12.42 -19.37 -17.65
N LEU A 200 -12.65 -18.62 -16.57
CA LEU A 200 -12.26 -17.23 -16.49
C LEU A 200 -10.74 -17.05 -16.58
N GLY A 201 -9.97 -17.74 -15.74
CA GLY A 201 -8.52 -17.62 -15.74
C GLY A 201 -7.91 -18.00 -17.11
N ALA A 202 -8.45 -19.05 -17.74
CA ALA A 202 -8.05 -19.44 -19.09
C ALA A 202 -8.40 -18.37 -20.14
N ALA A 203 -9.54 -17.69 -20.03
CA ALA A 203 -9.94 -16.62 -20.95
C ALA A 203 -9.06 -15.37 -20.80
N VAL A 204 -8.73 -14.97 -19.57
CA VAL A 204 -7.80 -13.86 -19.27
C VAL A 204 -6.43 -14.14 -19.91
N TYR A 205 -5.86 -15.31 -19.64
CA TYR A 205 -4.57 -15.68 -20.22
C TYR A 205 -4.62 -15.83 -21.75
N LYS A 206 -5.71 -16.39 -22.29
CA LYS A 206 -5.90 -16.48 -23.75
C LYS A 206 -5.98 -15.11 -24.41
N ALA A 207 -6.61 -14.13 -23.76
CA ALA A 207 -6.69 -12.77 -24.26
C ALA A 207 -5.30 -12.09 -24.30
N MET A 208 -4.46 -12.32 -23.27
CA MET A 208 -3.06 -11.89 -23.27
C MET A 208 -2.25 -12.58 -24.38
N SER A 209 -2.26 -13.91 -24.39
CA SER A 209 -1.43 -14.72 -25.28
C SER A 209 -1.82 -14.62 -26.76
N ALA A 210 -3.05 -14.19 -27.05
CA ALA A 210 -3.50 -13.88 -28.40
C ALA A 210 -2.90 -12.58 -28.97
N GLY A 211 -2.47 -11.66 -28.12
CA GLY A 211 -1.73 -10.45 -28.52
C GLY A 211 -0.21 -10.59 -28.40
N ASP A 212 0.27 -11.45 -27.51
CA ASP A 212 1.68 -11.79 -27.33
C ASP A 212 1.87 -13.28 -27.03
N ASN A 213 2.44 -14.04 -27.96
CA ASN A 213 2.60 -15.49 -27.82
C ASN A 213 3.57 -15.94 -26.71
N HIS A 214 4.32 -15.03 -26.10
CA HIS A 214 5.21 -15.32 -24.97
C HIS A 214 4.66 -14.79 -23.64
N ALA A 215 3.41 -14.33 -23.60
CA ALA A 215 2.82 -13.69 -22.43
C ALA A 215 2.91 -14.56 -21.16
N ILE A 216 3.37 -13.95 -20.06
CA ILE A 216 3.34 -14.47 -18.69
C ILE A 216 2.41 -13.56 -17.88
N TRP A 217 1.47 -14.18 -17.16
CA TRP A 217 0.56 -13.46 -16.28
C TRP A 217 1.15 -13.29 -14.88
N LEU A 218 1.48 -12.06 -14.51
CA LEU A 218 1.77 -11.67 -13.13
C LEU A 218 0.47 -11.32 -12.40
N MET A 219 0.03 -12.18 -11.48
CA MET A 219 -1.25 -12.07 -10.79
C MET A 219 -1.06 -11.66 -9.32
N GLN A 220 -1.91 -10.78 -8.79
CA GLN A 220 -1.93 -10.49 -7.35
C GLN A 220 -2.60 -11.60 -6.56
N GLY A 221 -1.93 -12.12 -5.53
CA GLY A 221 -2.46 -13.12 -4.60
C GLY A 221 -3.34 -12.55 -3.48
N TRP A 222 -3.65 -11.25 -3.48
CA TRP A 222 -4.39 -10.55 -2.40
C TRP A 222 -5.72 -11.21 -2.07
N LEU A 223 -6.49 -11.57 -3.10
CA LEU A 223 -7.79 -12.24 -2.96
C LEU A 223 -7.70 -13.55 -2.15
N PHE A 224 -6.57 -14.27 -2.23
CA PHE A 224 -6.37 -15.48 -1.43
C PHE A 224 -6.20 -15.13 0.05
N ALA A 225 -5.62 -13.97 0.37
CA ALA A 225 -5.40 -13.47 1.72
C ALA A 225 -6.64 -12.82 2.34
N THR A 226 -7.38 -11.98 1.61
CA THR A 226 -8.56 -11.26 2.13
C THR A 226 -9.80 -12.11 2.20
N ASP A 227 -10.04 -12.90 1.16
CA ASP A 227 -11.28 -13.63 0.96
C ASP A 227 -11.05 -15.13 1.08
N ASP A 228 -10.26 -15.54 2.08
CA ASP A 228 -9.91 -16.94 2.32
C ASP A 228 -11.12 -17.84 2.64
N TRP A 229 -12.24 -17.24 3.01
CA TRP A 229 -13.53 -17.89 3.21
C TRP A 229 -14.15 -18.32 1.87
N PHE A 230 -13.87 -17.59 0.78
CA PHE A 230 -14.28 -17.91 -0.58
C PHE A 230 -13.23 -18.76 -1.30
N TRP A 231 -11.97 -18.33 -1.27
CA TRP A 231 -10.87 -18.96 -2.00
C TRP A 231 -10.31 -20.18 -1.29
N LYS A 232 -11.15 -21.21 -1.16
CA LYS A 232 -10.77 -22.53 -0.65
C LYS A 232 -9.89 -23.27 -1.67
N PRO A 233 -9.21 -24.37 -1.27
CA PRO A 233 -8.31 -25.09 -2.16
C PRO A 233 -8.88 -25.44 -3.55
N PRO A 234 -10.15 -25.87 -3.71
CA PRO A 234 -10.71 -26.13 -5.04
C PRO A 234 -10.77 -24.88 -5.94
N GLN A 235 -11.22 -23.75 -5.42
CA GLN A 235 -11.35 -22.48 -6.15
C GLN A 235 -9.97 -21.91 -6.51
N MET A 236 -9.05 -21.94 -5.55
CA MET A 236 -7.68 -21.48 -5.75
C MET A 236 -6.94 -22.33 -6.79
N LYS A 237 -7.01 -23.67 -6.71
CA LYS A 237 -6.44 -24.55 -7.73
C LYS A 237 -7.07 -24.34 -9.10
N ALA A 238 -8.39 -24.13 -9.17
CA ALA A 238 -9.08 -23.88 -10.43
C ALA A 238 -8.56 -22.63 -11.15
N LEU A 239 -8.27 -21.55 -10.41
CA LEU A 239 -7.69 -20.35 -10.97
C LEU A 239 -6.22 -20.56 -11.35
N LEU A 240 -5.41 -21.06 -10.41
CA LEU A 240 -3.97 -21.20 -10.59
C LEU A 240 -3.57 -22.20 -11.68
N HIS A 241 -4.36 -23.27 -11.86
CA HIS A 241 -4.12 -24.28 -12.88
C HIS A 241 -4.94 -24.06 -14.16
N SER A 242 -5.60 -22.90 -14.30
CA SER A 242 -6.26 -22.51 -15.56
C SER A 242 -5.29 -22.10 -16.67
N VAL A 243 -4.02 -21.91 -16.33
CA VAL A 243 -2.95 -21.44 -17.19
C VAL A 243 -1.82 -22.48 -17.22
N PRO A 244 -1.12 -22.67 -18.35
CA PRO A 244 0.03 -23.56 -18.40
C PRO A 244 1.07 -23.21 -17.32
N VAL A 245 1.66 -24.23 -16.70
CA VAL A 245 2.72 -24.03 -15.70
C VAL A 245 3.87 -23.21 -16.31
N GLY A 246 4.35 -22.22 -15.57
CA GLY A 246 5.39 -21.28 -16.02
C GLY A 246 4.86 -20.05 -16.76
N GLN A 247 3.57 -20.01 -17.13
CA GLN A 247 2.94 -18.85 -17.75
C GLN A 247 2.12 -17.99 -16.76
N MET A 248 2.28 -18.26 -15.46
CA MET A 248 1.72 -17.48 -14.36
C MET A 248 2.76 -17.34 -13.25
N ILE A 249 2.85 -16.14 -12.68
CA ILE A 249 3.61 -15.85 -11.46
C ILE A 249 2.66 -15.16 -10.49
N VAL A 250 2.57 -15.66 -9.25
CA VAL A 250 1.72 -15.05 -8.22
C VAL A 250 2.54 -14.12 -7.33
N LEU A 251 2.06 -12.91 -7.10
CA LEU A 251 2.57 -12.04 -6.04
C LEU A 251 1.91 -12.46 -4.73
N ASP A 252 2.64 -13.09 -3.81
CA ASP A 252 2.15 -13.35 -2.44
C ASP A 252 2.15 -12.02 -1.68
N LEU A 253 1.12 -11.22 -1.94
CA LEU A 253 1.15 -9.76 -1.84
C LEU A 253 1.44 -9.26 -0.42
N PHE A 254 1.01 -10.01 0.59
CA PHE A 254 1.08 -9.65 2.01
C PHE A 254 1.83 -10.72 2.84
N ALA A 255 2.93 -11.24 2.29
CA ALA A 255 3.64 -12.37 2.88
C ALA A 255 4.40 -12.02 4.17
N ASP A 256 4.65 -10.74 4.43
CA ASP A 256 5.20 -10.21 5.68
C ASP A 256 4.21 -10.34 6.86
N VAL A 257 2.89 -10.49 6.59
CA VAL A 257 1.88 -10.65 7.64
C VAL A 257 1.01 -11.89 7.50
N LYS A 258 0.49 -12.14 6.30
CA LYS A 258 -0.42 -13.26 5.99
C LYS A 258 0.09 -14.06 4.79
N PRO A 259 1.22 -14.79 4.92
CA PRO A 259 1.80 -15.57 3.82
C PRO A 259 0.83 -16.63 3.30
N VAL A 260 0.44 -16.52 2.03
CA VAL A 260 -0.43 -17.50 1.38
C VAL A 260 0.36 -18.76 1.02
N TRP A 261 1.64 -18.63 0.70
CA TRP A 261 2.50 -19.76 0.30
C TRP A 261 2.50 -20.91 1.34
N GLN A 262 2.48 -20.59 2.64
CA GLN A 262 2.53 -21.56 3.73
C GLN A 262 1.30 -22.48 3.78
N ARG A 263 0.12 -21.94 3.47
CA ARG A 263 -1.16 -22.67 3.55
C ARG A 263 -1.65 -23.19 2.20
N SER A 264 -0.88 -22.98 1.15
CA SER A 264 -1.21 -23.36 -0.22
C SER A 264 -0.21 -24.32 -0.85
N ASP A 265 0.69 -24.90 -0.05
CA ASP A 265 1.73 -25.80 -0.54
C ASP A 265 2.49 -25.16 -1.71
N HIS A 266 3.01 -23.95 -1.49
CA HIS A 266 3.68 -23.13 -2.50
C HIS A 266 2.83 -22.88 -3.75
N PHE A 267 1.61 -22.34 -3.54
CA PHE A 267 0.64 -22.04 -4.60
C PHE A 267 0.38 -23.25 -5.53
N TYR A 268 0.39 -24.45 -4.96
CA TYR A 268 0.17 -25.70 -5.68
C TYR A 268 1.06 -25.87 -6.92
N GLY A 269 2.34 -25.48 -6.79
CA GLY A 269 3.35 -25.62 -7.84
C GLY A 269 3.45 -24.44 -8.81
N ILE A 270 2.68 -23.37 -8.63
CA ILE A 270 2.83 -22.14 -9.43
C ILE A 270 3.97 -21.27 -8.87
N PRO A 271 4.84 -20.71 -9.73
CA PRO A 271 5.86 -19.76 -9.30
C PRO A 271 5.27 -18.56 -8.55
N TYR A 272 5.92 -18.13 -7.48
CA TYR A 272 5.49 -16.95 -6.74
C TYR A 272 6.65 -16.05 -6.29
N ILE A 273 6.33 -14.78 -6.06
CA ILE A 273 7.22 -13.78 -5.48
C ILE A 273 6.73 -13.51 -4.05
N TRP A 274 7.63 -13.65 -3.07
CA TRP A 274 7.33 -13.27 -1.68
C TRP A 274 7.33 -11.76 -1.60
N CYS A 275 6.18 -11.15 -1.29
CA CYS A 275 6.07 -9.69 -1.24
C CYS A 275 5.86 -9.17 0.17
N MET A 276 6.54 -8.07 0.48
CA MET A 276 6.22 -7.22 1.61
C MET A 276 5.19 -6.18 1.20
N LEU A 277 4.01 -6.20 1.82
CA LEU A 277 3.00 -5.15 1.61
C LEU A 277 3.33 -3.94 2.49
N HIS A 278 3.55 -4.18 3.78
CA HIS A 278 3.88 -3.18 4.81
C HIS A 278 2.85 -2.04 5.01
N ASN A 279 2.55 -1.24 3.99
CA ASN A 279 1.75 -0.02 4.13
C ASN A 279 0.46 -0.08 3.32
N PHE A 280 -0.60 0.44 3.96
CA PHE A 280 -1.93 0.60 3.40
C PHE A 280 -2.29 2.10 3.33
N GLY A 281 -2.90 2.52 2.22
CA GLY A 281 -3.40 3.88 2.00
C GLY A 281 -2.37 5.01 2.01
N GLY A 282 -1.06 4.72 2.09
CA GLY A 282 -0.04 5.76 2.31
C GLY A 282 -0.06 6.33 3.72
N ASN A 283 -0.65 5.62 4.68
CA ASN A 283 -0.77 6.09 6.06
C ASN A 283 0.60 6.25 6.72
N LEU A 284 0.78 7.34 7.47
CA LEU A 284 2.04 7.68 8.12
C LEU A 284 2.05 7.17 9.56
N GLU A 285 2.83 6.14 9.81
CA GLU A 285 3.10 5.62 11.16
C GLU A 285 4.49 5.00 11.21
N MET A 286 5.09 4.92 12.40
CA MET A 286 6.28 4.09 12.56
C MET A 286 5.82 2.65 12.75
N TYR A 287 6.11 1.81 11.76
CA TYR A 287 5.70 0.41 11.75
C TYR A 287 6.71 -0.45 10.99
N GLY A 288 6.82 -1.71 11.40
CA GLY A 288 7.51 -2.72 10.61
C GLY A 288 7.53 -4.08 11.30
N ARG A 289 7.99 -5.07 10.53
CA ARG A 289 8.21 -6.45 10.97
C ARG A 289 9.60 -6.91 10.58
N VAL A 290 10.63 -6.15 10.99
CA VAL A 290 11.99 -6.31 10.46
C VAL A 290 12.58 -7.70 10.75
N ASP A 291 12.21 -8.34 11.85
CA ASP A 291 12.55 -9.75 12.14
C ASP A 291 11.99 -10.69 11.07
N THR A 292 10.70 -10.57 10.76
CA THR A 292 10.05 -11.38 9.74
C THR A 292 10.65 -11.11 8.36
N ILE A 293 10.88 -9.84 8.01
CA ILE A 293 11.45 -9.46 6.70
C ILE A 293 12.88 -10.00 6.56
N GLY A 294 13.68 -9.94 7.64
CA GLY A 294 15.07 -10.37 7.65
C GLY A 294 15.29 -11.88 7.58
N SER A 295 14.26 -12.71 7.80
CA SER A 295 14.37 -14.18 7.81
C SER A 295 13.38 -14.90 6.87
N ALA A 296 12.12 -14.49 6.82
CA ALA A 296 11.05 -15.24 6.17
C ALA A 296 11.23 -15.46 4.66
N PRO A 297 11.80 -14.52 3.87
CA PRO A 297 12.12 -14.79 2.47
C PRO A 297 13.09 -15.96 2.28
N ILE A 298 14.09 -16.10 3.16
CA ILE A 298 15.07 -17.19 3.12
C ILE A 298 14.42 -18.51 3.54
N GLU A 299 13.54 -18.47 4.54
CA GLU A 299 12.76 -19.63 4.96
C GLU A 299 11.84 -20.14 3.83
N ALA A 300 11.13 -19.22 3.16
CA ALA A 300 10.26 -19.53 2.02
C ALA A 300 11.05 -20.06 0.82
N LEU A 301 12.26 -19.58 0.58
CA LEU A 301 13.13 -20.06 -0.50
C LEU A 301 13.66 -21.48 -0.22
N ARG A 302 14.00 -21.77 1.04
CA ARG A 302 14.62 -23.05 1.45
C ARG A 302 13.63 -24.14 1.83
N SER A 303 12.35 -23.81 1.95
CA SER A 303 11.34 -24.80 2.30
C SER A 303 11.24 -25.90 1.23
N PRO A 304 10.91 -27.14 1.61
CA PRO A 304 10.72 -28.22 0.65
C PRO A 304 9.68 -27.85 -0.41
N ASN A 305 9.97 -28.17 -1.68
CA ASN A 305 9.10 -27.90 -2.83
C ASN A 305 8.80 -26.41 -3.09
N SER A 306 9.62 -25.49 -2.59
CA SER A 306 9.44 -24.07 -2.87
C SER A 306 9.46 -23.77 -4.36
N THR A 307 8.45 -23.02 -4.81
CA THR A 307 8.36 -22.41 -6.14
C THR A 307 8.60 -20.90 -6.08
N MET A 308 9.24 -20.41 -5.01
CA MET A 308 9.59 -19.02 -4.87
C MET A 308 10.64 -18.63 -5.92
N VAL A 309 10.35 -17.61 -6.72
CA VAL A 309 11.22 -17.12 -7.80
C VAL A 309 11.76 -15.71 -7.56
N GLY A 310 11.36 -15.06 -6.46
CA GLY A 310 11.88 -13.74 -6.12
C GLY A 310 11.26 -13.17 -4.85
N VAL A 311 11.73 -11.97 -4.51
CA VAL A 311 11.20 -11.11 -3.45
C VAL A 311 10.67 -9.81 -4.05
N GLY A 312 9.69 -9.17 -3.41
CA GLY A 312 9.05 -7.97 -3.93
C GLY A 312 8.55 -7.00 -2.88
N MET A 313 8.31 -5.76 -3.31
CA MET A 313 7.71 -4.70 -2.49
C MET A 313 6.39 -4.25 -3.12
N CYS A 314 5.28 -4.39 -2.38
CA CYS A 314 3.93 -4.22 -2.92
C CYS A 314 3.10 -3.15 -2.22
N MET A 315 3.72 -2.34 -1.37
CA MET A 315 3.10 -1.24 -0.62
C MET A 315 2.11 -0.39 -1.42
N GLU A 316 1.04 0.05 -0.74
CA GLU A 316 0.05 0.94 -1.33
C GLU A 316 0.65 2.34 -1.56
N GLY A 317 1.26 2.92 -0.52
CA GLY A 317 2.04 4.15 -0.61
C GLY A 317 3.50 3.99 -0.16
N ILE A 318 4.35 4.95 -0.55
CA ILE A 318 5.79 5.03 -0.23
C ILE A 318 6.13 6.32 0.54
N GLU A 319 7.42 6.64 0.70
CA GLU A 319 7.94 7.84 1.39
C GLU A 319 7.80 7.82 2.93
N HIS A 320 7.82 6.63 3.51
CA HIS A 320 7.85 6.38 4.96
C HIS A 320 8.73 5.16 5.28
N ASN A 321 8.99 4.93 6.58
CA ASN A 321 9.72 3.77 7.13
C ASN A 321 10.91 3.24 6.28
N PRO A 322 11.91 4.09 5.94
CA PRO A 322 12.97 3.70 5.00
C PRO A 322 13.81 2.50 5.47
N VAL A 323 13.90 2.27 6.79
CA VAL A 323 14.59 1.10 7.37
C VAL A 323 13.98 -0.22 6.89
N VAL A 324 12.66 -0.26 6.71
CA VAL A 324 11.92 -1.45 6.28
C VAL A 324 12.20 -1.73 4.80
N TYR A 325 12.20 -0.69 3.97
CA TYR A 325 12.43 -0.80 2.53
C TYR A 325 13.90 -1.05 2.17
N GLU A 326 14.85 -0.51 2.92
CA GLU A 326 16.28 -0.83 2.74
C GLU A 326 16.56 -2.29 3.10
N LEU A 327 16.00 -2.80 4.20
CA LEU A 327 16.12 -4.21 4.57
C LEU A 327 15.52 -5.11 3.50
N MET A 328 14.30 -4.81 3.05
CA MET A 328 13.60 -5.65 2.06
C MET A 328 14.32 -5.67 0.70
N GLY A 329 14.87 -4.53 0.26
CA GLY A 329 15.71 -4.47 -0.94
C GLY A 329 16.95 -5.36 -0.81
N GLU A 330 17.63 -5.33 0.34
CA GLU A 330 18.82 -6.15 0.60
C GLU A 330 18.51 -7.65 0.53
N MET A 331 17.32 -8.10 0.92
CA MET A 331 16.95 -9.53 0.90
C MET A 331 17.03 -10.17 -0.49
N SER A 332 16.99 -9.38 -1.57
CA SER A 332 17.20 -9.89 -2.94
C SER A 332 18.64 -10.38 -3.21
N PHE A 333 19.61 -9.94 -2.41
CA PHE A 333 21.03 -10.27 -2.54
C PHE A 333 21.53 -11.25 -1.47
N ARG A 334 20.65 -11.71 -0.57
CA ARG A 334 21.04 -12.56 0.55
C ARG A 334 20.67 -14.02 0.31
N SER A 335 21.58 -14.91 0.71
CA SER A 335 21.32 -16.35 0.79
C SER A 335 21.02 -16.83 2.21
N GLU A 336 21.19 -15.97 3.21
CA GLU A 336 21.03 -16.26 4.65
C GLU A 336 20.26 -15.13 5.35
N ALA A 337 19.60 -15.49 6.45
CA ALA A 337 18.89 -14.52 7.30
C ALA A 337 19.84 -13.42 7.82
N VAL A 338 19.28 -12.23 8.03
CA VAL A 338 20.02 -11.05 8.50
C VAL A 338 20.27 -11.15 10.01
N GLN A 339 21.49 -10.81 10.45
CA GLN A 339 21.79 -10.56 11.85
C GLN A 339 21.32 -9.14 12.20
N LEU A 340 20.06 -9.00 12.62
CA LEU A 340 19.38 -7.71 12.66
C LEU A 340 19.95 -6.70 13.68
N GLU A 341 20.48 -7.17 14.80
CA GLU A 341 21.14 -6.32 15.80
C GLU A 341 22.34 -5.55 15.23
N ASP A 342 23.17 -6.25 14.46
CA ASP A 342 24.33 -5.66 13.82
C ASP A 342 23.89 -4.80 12.64
N TRP A 343 22.97 -5.32 11.83
CA TRP A 343 22.43 -4.63 10.66
C TRP A 343 21.78 -3.28 11.02
N ILE A 344 20.98 -3.22 12.10
CA ILE A 344 20.30 -1.98 12.51
C ILE A 344 21.29 -0.93 13.04
N SER A 345 22.35 -1.39 13.71
CA SER A 345 23.44 -0.54 14.19
C SER A 345 24.21 0.07 13.02
N ASP A 346 24.52 -0.75 12.00
CA ASP A 346 25.18 -0.30 10.79
C ASP A 346 24.28 0.61 9.94
N TYR A 347 23.00 0.26 9.79
CA TYR A 347 21.99 1.10 9.13
C TYR A 347 21.97 2.50 9.72
N SER A 348 21.91 2.61 11.05
CA SER A 348 21.90 3.92 11.73
C SER A 348 23.16 4.74 11.38
N SER A 349 24.32 4.10 11.34
CA SER A 349 25.60 4.75 11.09
C SER A 349 25.73 5.19 9.63
N ARG A 350 25.34 4.35 8.67
CA ARG A 350 25.31 4.68 7.23
C ARG A 350 24.32 5.79 6.94
N ARG A 351 23.12 5.72 7.53
CA ARG A 351 22.06 6.70 7.32
C ARG A 351 22.42 8.08 7.84
N TYR A 352 23.10 8.16 8.98
CA TYR A 352 23.50 9.43 9.57
C TYR A 352 24.88 9.92 9.11
N GLY A 353 25.63 9.07 8.39
CA GLY A 353 26.99 9.37 7.92
C GLY A 353 28.05 9.32 9.03
N THR A 354 27.69 8.99 10.26
CA THR A 354 28.59 8.87 11.42
C THR A 354 27.95 7.93 12.45
N ALA A 355 28.77 7.13 13.12
CA ALA A 355 28.33 6.28 14.21
C ALA A 355 28.15 7.09 15.51
N SER A 356 27.01 6.90 16.18
CA SER A 356 26.73 7.48 17.49
C SER A 356 26.17 6.39 18.41
N GLY A 357 26.73 6.25 19.61
CA GLY A 357 26.31 5.23 20.56
C GLY A 357 24.87 5.41 21.02
N GLY A 358 24.42 6.66 21.21
CA GLY A 358 23.04 6.96 21.56
C GLY A 358 22.07 6.61 20.42
N ALA A 359 22.44 6.93 19.18
CA ALA A 359 21.62 6.64 18.01
C ALA A 359 21.50 5.14 17.73
N GLN A 360 22.60 4.39 17.85
CA GLN A 360 22.59 2.93 17.75
C GLN A 360 21.73 2.30 18.85
N ALA A 361 21.87 2.77 20.10
CA ALA A 361 21.04 2.30 21.21
C ALA A 361 19.55 2.60 20.99
N ALA A 362 19.21 3.78 20.43
CA ALA A 362 17.84 4.12 20.08
C ALA A 362 17.28 3.17 19.02
N TRP A 363 18.03 2.92 17.95
CA TRP A 363 17.61 2.02 16.87
C TRP A 363 17.39 0.59 17.33
N LYS A 364 18.17 0.10 18.30
CA LYS A 364 17.93 -1.21 18.95
C LYS A 364 16.63 -1.23 19.75
N VAL A 365 16.31 -0.15 20.47
CA VAL A 365 15.00 -0.04 21.14
C VAL A 365 13.87 -0.05 20.10
N LEU A 366 14.00 0.72 19.01
CA LEU A 366 12.99 0.77 17.94
C LEU A 366 12.82 -0.59 17.26
N HIS A 367 13.91 -1.29 16.98
CA HIS A 367 13.92 -2.65 16.43
C HIS A 367 13.14 -3.60 17.32
N HIS A 368 13.45 -3.70 18.61
CA HIS A 368 12.77 -4.63 19.52
C HIS A 368 11.32 -4.26 19.86
N THR A 369 10.83 -3.10 19.40
CA THR A 369 9.50 -2.59 19.76
C THR A 369 8.69 -2.22 18.53
N ILE A 370 8.74 -0.96 18.11
CA ILE A 370 7.92 -0.39 17.03
C ILE A 370 8.13 -1.14 15.70
N TYR A 371 9.36 -1.50 15.36
CA TYR A 371 9.71 -2.18 14.10
C TYR A 371 9.63 -3.71 14.17
N ASN A 372 9.14 -4.30 15.25
CA ASN A 372 8.93 -5.74 15.38
C ASN A 372 7.49 -6.07 15.81
N CYS A 373 6.52 -5.62 15.02
CA CYS A 373 5.13 -6.02 15.21
C CYS A 373 4.96 -7.52 14.94
N GLN A 374 4.22 -8.24 15.79
CA GLN A 374 4.00 -9.70 15.69
C GLN A 374 2.53 -10.11 15.85
N ASP A 375 1.60 -9.15 15.84
CA ASP A 375 0.18 -9.41 16.12
C ASP A 375 -0.59 -10.07 14.95
N GLY A 376 -0.01 -10.07 13.74
CA GLY A 376 -0.65 -10.58 12.52
C GLY A 376 -1.76 -9.68 11.96
N VAL A 377 -1.84 -8.42 12.39
CA VAL A 377 -2.86 -7.45 11.98
C VAL A 377 -2.34 -6.59 10.84
N ALA A 378 -3.24 -6.22 9.91
CA ALA A 378 -2.93 -5.23 8.88
C ALA A 378 -2.91 -3.83 9.48
N ASP A 379 -1.80 -3.12 9.30
CA ASP A 379 -1.61 -1.80 9.89
C ASP A 379 -2.20 -0.72 8.99
N HIS A 380 -3.23 -0.05 9.49
CA HIS A 380 -4.01 0.94 8.75
C HIS A 380 -3.95 2.32 9.41
N ASN A 381 -3.01 2.57 10.33
CA ASN A 381 -2.99 3.73 11.23
C ASN A 381 -4.35 4.08 11.85
N GLY A 382 -4.58 3.57 13.05
CA GLY A 382 -5.78 3.87 13.83
C GLY A 382 -5.62 5.03 14.81
N ASP A 383 -4.53 5.81 14.78
CA ASP A 383 -4.24 6.86 15.76
C ASP A 383 -5.37 7.91 15.82
N VAL A 384 -5.70 8.38 17.03
CA VAL A 384 -6.82 9.36 17.22
C VAL A 384 -6.64 10.60 16.37
N ILE A 385 -5.40 11.03 16.15
CA ILE A 385 -5.10 12.28 15.45
C ILE A 385 -5.50 12.23 13.96
N VAL A 386 -5.55 11.05 13.35
CA VAL A 386 -5.96 10.86 11.94
C VAL A 386 -7.41 10.42 11.79
N GLU A 387 -8.12 10.27 12.90
CA GLU A 387 -9.46 9.72 12.97
C GLU A 387 -10.52 10.80 13.17
N PHE A 388 -11.78 10.45 12.92
CA PHE A 388 -12.88 11.37 13.20
C PHE A 388 -12.96 11.69 14.71
N PRO A 389 -13.31 12.93 15.10
CA PRO A 389 -13.32 13.35 16.51
C PRO A 389 -14.28 12.60 17.44
N ASP A 390 -15.14 11.73 16.91
CA ASP A 390 -16.05 10.86 17.65
C ASP A 390 -15.40 9.53 18.10
N LYS A 391 -14.16 9.26 17.66
CA LYS A 391 -13.39 8.10 18.10
C LYS A 391 -12.94 8.27 19.55
N ASN A 392 -13.42 7.40 20.44
CA ASN A 392 -13.10 7.47 21.86
C ASN A 392 -11.69 6.93 22.15
N PRO A 393 -10.76 7.76 22.66
CA PRO A 393 -9.39 7.34 22.99
C PRO A 393 -9.32 6.34 24.15
N ASP A 394 -10.35 6.24 24.99
CA ASP A 394 -10.36 5.34 26.16
C ASP A 394 -10.63 3.87 25.78
N LEU A 395 -11.15 3.61 24.57
CA LEU A 395 -11.38 2.25 24.06
C LEU A 395 -10.08 1.57 23.59
N MET A 396 -8.94 2.27 23.59
CA MET A 396 -7.64 1.76 23.17
C MET A 396 -7.01 0.72 24.09
N TYR A 397 -7.31 0.74 25.40
CA TYR A 397 -6.61 -0.08 26.39
C TYR A 397 -7.17 -1.50 26.55
N VAL A 398 -8.29 -1.84 25.88
CA VAL A 398 -9.02 -3.08 26.15
C VAL A 398 -8.49 -4.27 25.34
N THR A 399 -7.59 -4.07 24.36
CA THR A 399 -7.10 -5.15 23.49
C THR A 399 -5.75 -5.76 23.91
N GLY A 400 -5.04 -5.17 24.87
CA GLY A 400 -3.74 -5.68 25.35
C GLY A 400 -3.80 -6.93 26.24
N ASN A 401 -4.99 -7.46 26.53
CA ASN A 401 -5.16 -8.66 27.34
C ASN A 401 -6.23 -9.57 26.73
N ARG A 402 -5.83 -10.48 25.84
CA ARG A 402 -6.69 -11.58 25.37
C ARG A 402 -6.14 -12.92 25.84
N ASP A 403 -6.23 -13.13 27.14
CA ASP A 403 -6.67 -14.43 27.62
C ASP A 403 -8.14 -14.64 27.23
N SER A 404 -8.42 -15.87 26.84
CA SER A 404 -9.71 -16.39 26.39
C SER A 404 -10.94 -15.88 27.17
N LEU A 405 -11.85 -15.18 26.49
CA LEU A 405 -13.25 -15.08 26.91
C LEU A 405 -14.14 -15.83 25.93
N LYS A 406 -14.26 -17.14 26.18
CA LYS A 406 -15.42 -17.93 25.80
C LYS A 406 -16.63 -17.37 26.54
N LEU A 407 -17.42 -16.48 25.93
CA LEU A 407 -18.78 -16.24 26.40
C LEU A 407 -19.71 -17.33 25.85
N ARG A 408 -19.87 -18.40 26.65
CA ARG A 408 -21.11 -19.19 26.66
C ARG A 408 -22.17 -18.36 27.39
N GLY A 409 -23.32 -18.16 26.76
CA GLY A 409 -24.49 -17.56 27.40
C GLY A 409 -25.63 -17.39 26.42
N SER A 410 -26.50 -18.40 26.36
CA SER A 410 -27.75 -18.38 25.62
C SER A 410 -28.71 -17.32 26.16
N PHE A 411 -29.08 -16.34 25.33
CA PHE A 411 -30.39 -15.69 25.45
C PHE A 411 -30.93 -15.37 24.06
N SER A 412 -32.01 -16.08 23.72
CA SER A 412 -32.87 -15.81 22.57
C SER A 412 -33.71 -14.57 22.87
N LEU A 413 -33.55 -13.52 22.06
CA LEU A 413 -34.58 -12.51 21.83
C LEU A 413 -34.67 -12.29 20.32
N SER A 414 -35.71 -12.90 19.77
CA SER A 414 -36.20 -12.75 18.41
C SER A 414 -36.59 -11.31 18.11
N GLY A 415 -36.21 -10.81 16.93
CA GLY A 415 -36.95 -9.73 16.26
C GLY A 415 -36.25 -8.38 16.15
N ILE A 416 -35.00 -8.31 15.66
CA ILE A 416 -34.49 -7.09 15.00
C ILE A 416 -33.70 -7.52 13.75
N ARG A 417 -34.21 -7.17 12.57
CA ARG A 417 -33.48 -7.29 11.30
C ARG A 417 -32.21 -6.44 11.39
N LYS A 418 -31.03 -7.07 11.44
CA LYS A 418 -29.76 -6.39 11.20
C LYS A 418 -29.70 -5.92 9.73
N PRO A 419 -29.33 -4.67 9.44
CA PRO A 419 -28.93 -4.31 8.09
C PRO A 419 -27.69 -5.14 7.71
N ARG A 420 -27.75 -5.82 6.56
CA ARG A 420 -26.57 -6.39 5.90
C ARG A 420 -25.98 -5.25 5.07
N GLY A 421 -24.72 -4.90 5.33
CA GLY A 421 -24.03 -3.78 4.70
C GLY A 421 -23.56 -2.79 5.75
N GLY A 422 -22.35 -2.98 6.24
CA GLY A 422 -21.73 -2.16 7.28
C GLY A 422 -20.31 -2.63 7.48
N GLY A 423 -19.45 -2.37 6.50
CA GLY A 423 -18.01 -2.48 6.69
C GLY A 423 -17.63 -1.54 7.83
N LYS A 424 -17.15 -2.10 8.94
CA LYS A 424 -16.53 -1.29 9.98
C LYS A 424 -15.20 -0.77 9.39
N LEU A 425 -15.23 0.44 8.85
CA LEU A 425 -14.02 1.18 8.44
C LEU A 425 -13.21 1.71 9.63
N GLY A 426 -13.70 1.54 10.86
CA GLY A 426 -12.94 1.88 12.07
C GLY A 426 -12.12 0.69 12.56
N HIS A 427 -10.82 0.67 12.27
CA HIS A 427 -9.88 -0.11 13.07
C HIS A 427 -9.77 0.56 14.45
N ASN A 428 -9.92 -0.21 15.53
CA ASN A 428 -9.63 0.37 16.85
C ASN A 428 -8.15 0.77 16.89
N PRO A 429 -7.80 1.92 17.50
CA PRO A 429 -6.39 2.28 17.65
C PRO A 429 -5.70 1.18 18.45
N HIS A 430 -4.57 0.72 17.97
CA HIS A 430 -3.88 -0.44 18.49
C HIS A 430 -2.38 -0.15 18.54
N LEU A 431 -1.78 -0.32 19.71
CA LEU A 431 -0.33 -0.26 19.89
C LEU A 431 0.16 -1.67 20.23
N TRP A 432 1.13 -2.17 19.46
CA TRP A 432 1.82 -3.45 19.72
C TRP A 432 3.08 -3.27 20.58
N TYR A 433 3.40 -2.04 20.96
CA TYR A 433 4.63 -1.67 21.66
C TYR A 433 4.36 -0.79 22.89
N SER A 434 5.35 -0.70 23.78
CA SER A 434 5.31 0.16 24.96
C SER A 434 5.60 1.62 24.58
N GLN A 435 4.72 2.55 24.98
CA GLN A 435 4.96 3.99 24.82
C GLN A 435 6.24 4.44 25.53
N ALA A 436 6.61 3.80 26.65
CA ALA A 436 7.83 4.11 27.37
C ALA A 436 9.09 3.81 26.54
N ASP A 437 9.06 2.75 25.72
CA ASP A 437 10.17 2.41 24.83
C ASP A 437 10.28 3.39 23.66
N ALA A 438 9.15 3.84 23.11
CA ALA A 438 9.13 4.91 22.10
C ALA A 438 9.73 6.22 22.65
N VAL A 439 9.34 6.62 23.87
CA VAL A 439 9.88 7.80 24.55
C VAL A 439 11.37 7.62 24.86
N ARG A 440 11.80 6.42 25.27
CA ARG A 440 13.20 6.10 25.52
C ARG A 440 14.04 6.19 24.24
N ALA A 441 13.57 5.61 23.14
CA ALA A 441 14.25 5.68 21.85
C ALA A 441 14.39 7.14 21.38
N LEU A 442 13.34 7.94 21.52
CA LEU A 442 13.40 9.38 21.25
C LEU A 442 14.44 10.08 22.12
N GLY A 443 14.46 9.82 23.43
CA GLY A 443 15.44 10.41 24.36
C GLY A 443 16.88 10.12 23.95
N LEU A 444 17.16 8.88 23.53
CA LEU A 444 18.46 8.44 23.03
C LEU A 444 18.84 9.09 21.68
N LEU A 445 17.87 9.26 20.76
CA LEU A 445 18.09 10.01 19.52
C LEU A 445 18.41 11.48 19.82
N LEU A 446 17.65 12.13 20.70
CA LEU A 446 17.84 13.54 21.05
C LEU A 446 19.17 13.79 21.77
N SER A 447 19.63 12.86 22.62
CA SER A 447 20.94 12.98 23.26
C SER A 447 22.11 12.85 22.28
N SER A 448 21.85 12.35 21.07
CA SER A 448 22.85 12.19 20.01
C SER A 448 22.94 13.40 19.07
N ALA A 449 22.15 14.45 19.31
CA ALA A 449 22.02 15.60 18.40
C ALA A 449 23.35 16.34 18.19
N ASP A 450 24.13 16.51 19.26
CA ASP A 450 25.42 17.21 19.19
C ASP A 450 26.47 16.41 18.40
N GLU A 451 26.38 15.07 18.42
CA GLU A 451 27.28 14.17 17.67
C GLU A 451 26.90 14.06 16.19
N LEU A 452 25.60 14.06 15.88
CA LEU A 452 25.08 13.81 14.52
C LEU A 452 24.86 15.10 13.69
N GLY A 453 24.84 16.27 14.33
CA GLY A 453 24.65 17.57 13.67
C GLY A 453 23.29 17.72 12.97
N GLU A 454 23.14 18.74 12.11
CA GLU A 454 21.90 19.02 11.35
C GLU A 454 21.78 18.18 10.05
N GLY A 455 22.30 16.93 10.03
CA GLY A 455 22.15 16.05 8.87
C GLY A 455 20.69 15.84 8.50
N LEU A 456 20.33 15.96 7.21
CA LEU A 456 18.94 15.83 6.74
C LEU A 456 18.30 14.49 7.16
N PRO A 457 18.98 13.31 7.07
CA PRO A 457 18.40 12.04 7.50
C PRO A 457 18.16 11.93 9.00
N TYR A 458 19.05 12.50 9.82
CA TYR A 458 18.86 12.59 11.28
C TYR A 458 17.71 13.54 11.61
N SER A 459 17.60 14.65 10.87
CA SER A 459 16.53 15.62 11.02
C SER A 459 15.16 15.07 10.60
N MET A 460 15.11 14.17 9.62
CA MET A 460 13.88 13.45 9.28
C MET A 460 13.51 12.41 10.34
N ASN A 461 14.47 11.59 10.79
CA ASN A 461 14.21 10.52 11.77
C ASN A 461 13.90 11.03 13.18
N GLY A 462 14.56 12.12 13.62
CA GLY A 462 14.24 12.81 14.88
C GLY A 462 13.15 13.86 14.73
N MET A 463 12.58 14.05 13.54
CA MET A 463 11.67 15.16 13.17
C MET A 463 12.20 16.56 13.53
N LEU A 464 13.52 16.75 13.56
CA LEU A 464 14.19 18.04 13.82
C LEU A 464 14.13 19.00 12.60
N GLY A 465 13.64 18.52 11.45
CA GLY A 465 13.65 19.20 10.15
C GLY A 465 12.28 19.58 9.58
N LEU A 466 11.52 20.45 10.24
CA LEU A 466 10.49 21.27 9.58
C LEU A 466 10.97 22.73 9.58
N LYS A 467 11.53 23.18 8.46
CA LYS A 467 11.64 24.63 8.18
C LYS A 467 10.23 25.14 7.85
N LEU A 468 9.58 25.80 8.80
CA LEU A 468 8.42 26.64 8.51
C LEU A 468 8.87 27.81 7.60
N PRO A 469 8.03 28.35 6.69
CA PRO A 469 8.42 29.35 5.69
C PRO A 469 8.74 30.75 6.25
N CYS A 470 8.99 30.88 7.54
CA CYS A 470 9.30 32.14 8.20
C CYS A 470 10.76 32.10 8.64
N GLY A 471 11.65 32.68 7.83
CA GLY A 471 13.09 32.72 8.02
C GLY A 471 13.55 33.46 9.29
N LEU A 472 13.32 32.86 10.46
CA LEU A 472 13.82 33.32 11.74
C LEU A 472 14.64 32.20 12.39
N ILE A 473 15.96 32.42 12.42
CA ILE A 473 16.94 31.62 13.13
C ILE A 473 16.70 31.81 14.62
N THR A 474 16.30 30.74 15.33
CA THR A 474 16.49 30.64 16.79
C THR A 474 16.97 29.23 17.16
N GLN A 475 18.07 29.21 17.92
CA GLN A 475 18.77 28.04 18.43
C GLN A 475 17.86 27.11 19.24
N THR A 476 17.82 25.85 18.82
CA THR A 476 17.74 24.60 19.60
C THR A 476 16.70 24.38 20.71
N LYS A 477 15.83 25.31 21.08
CA LYS A 477 14.94 25.12 22.26
C LYS A 477 13.44 25.35 22.05
N SER A 478 12.99 25.60 20.83
CA SER A 478 11.56 25.80 20.53
C SER A 478 10.93 24.68 19.69
N ARG A 479 11.66 23.58 19.42
CA ARG A 479 11.24 22.56 18.43
C ARG A 479 10.60 21.29 19.00
N VAL A 480 10.13 21.33 20.25
CA VAL A 480 9.53 20.15 20.94
C VAL A 480 7.99 20.17 20.95
N LEU A 481 7.36 21.25 20.46
CA LEU A 481 5.91 21.45 20.62
C LEU A 481 5.05 20.50 19.76
N TYR A 482 5.55 20.05 18.61
CA TYR A 482 4.76 19.22 17.68
C TYR A 482 4.59 17.77 18.19
N MET A 483 5.59 17.24 18.90
CA MET A 483 5.61 15.84 19.35
C MET A 483 4.99 15.65 20.75
N ILE A 484 5.03 16.69 21.60
CA ILE A 484 4.38 16.67 22.90
C ILE A 484 2.84 16.64 22.75
N MET A 485 2.27 17.25 21.69
CA MET A 485 0.81 17.17 21.47
C MET A 485 0.33 15.80 20.99
N VAL A 486 1.20 14.98 20.39
CA VAL A 486 0.86 13.62 19.93
C VAL A 486 0.90 12.61 21.08
N THR A 487 1.71 12.85 22.12
CA THR A 487 1.85 11.94 23.29
C THR A 487 1.02 12.34 24.52
N LEU A 488 0.41 13.53 24.55
CA LEU A 488 -0.30 14.06 25.73
C LEU A 488 -1.83 13.90 25.84
N PRO A 489 -2.58 13.04 25.12
CA PRO A 489 -3.99 12.89 25.49
C PRO A 489 -4.22 12.09 26.79
N GLN A 490 -3.22 11.41 27.39
CA GLN A 490 -3.51 10.35 28.38
C GLN A 490 -2.55 10.24 29.57
N PHE A 491 -2.50 11.25 30.43
CA PHE A 491 -2.07 11.06 31.82
C PHE A 491 -3.23 11.33 32.78
N PRO A 492 -3.87 10.30 33.39
CA PRO A 492 -4.87 10.51 34.42
C PRO A 492 -4.28 10.99 35.75
N ARG A 493 -2.95 10.99 35.91
CA ARG A 493 -2.21 11.53 37.07
C ARG A 493 -0.87 12.07 36.61
N PHE A 494 -0.65 13.38 36.80
CA PHE A 494 0.66 14.01 36.68
C PHE A 494 1.64 13.33 37.64
N GLU A 495 2.70 12.70 37.13
CA GLU A 495 3.83 12.31 37.97
C GLU A 495 4.56 13.59 38.42
N ILE A 496 4.65 13.76 39.74
CA ILE A 496 5.32 14.90 40.41
C ILE A 496 6.82 15.01 40.02
N SER A 497 7.41 13.94 39.48
CA SER A 497 8.81 13.87 39.02
C SER A 497 9.10 14.74 37.78
N LEU A 498 8.10 15.09 36.97
CA LEU A 498 8.26 15.89 35.74
C LEU A 498 8.06 17.40 35.97
N ILE A 499 7.49 17.80 37.11
CA ILE A 499 7.23 19.21 37.48
C ILE A 499 8.49 20.09 37.44
N PRO A 500 9.67 19.66 37.93
CA PRO A 500 10.88 20.48 37.88
C PRO A 500 11.38 20.75 36.46
N VAL A 501 11.12 19.83 35.51
CA VAL A 501 11.52 19.95 34.10
C VAL A 501 10.62 20.96 33.38
N PHE A 502 9.31 20.89 33.60
CA PHE A 502 8.34 21.84 33.06
C PHE A 502 8.48 23.25 33.65
N VAL A 503 8.77 23.39 34.95
CA VAL A 503 9.01 24.70 35.60
C VAL A 503 10.28 25.35 35.06
N LYS A 504 11.37 24.61 34.86
CA LYS A 504 12.60 25.13 34.23
C LYS A 504 12.40 25.53 32.76
N MET A 505 11.56 24.80 32.00
CA MET A 505 11.20 25.18 30.63
C MET A 505 10.33 26.44 30.59
N ALA A 506 9.36 26.58 31.50
CA ALA A 506 8.49 27.76 31.59
C ALA A 506 9.24 29.02 32.04
N GLU A 507 10.16 28.90 33.01
CA GLU A 507 11.03 30.02 33.43
C GLU A 507 11.98 30.47 32.30
N CYS A 508 12.50 29.54 31.49
CA CYS A 508 13.31 29.89 30.31
C CYS A 508 12.51 30.59 29.20
N MET A 509 11.22 30.25 29.02
CA MET A 509 10.35 30.86 28.01
C MET A 509 9.91 32.29 28.38
N MET A 510 9.67 32.57 29.67
CA MET A 510 9.26 33.92 30.12
C MET A 510 10.35 34.98 30.00
N VAL A 511 11.63 34.60 29.94
CA VAL A 511 12.73 35.57 29.96
C VAL A 511 12.98 36.23 28.59
N LYS A 512 12.41 35.76 27.47
CA LYS A 512 12.79 36.28 26.14
C LYS A 512 11.72 36.58 25.08
N THR A 513 10.44 36.24 25.22
CA THR A 513 9.51 36.42 24.08
C THR A 513 8.05 36.49 24.48
N ILE A 514 7.50 37.70 24.69
CA ILE A 514 6.06 37.96 24.48
C ILE A 514 5.90 39.38 23.90
N SER A 515 5.67 39.46 22.59
CA SER A 515 5.08 40.64 21.94
C SER A 515 4.19 40.19 20.78
N GLY A 516 2.95 39.82 21.11
CA GLY A 516 1.93 39.46 20.13
C GLY A 516 0.63 38.99 20.80
N PRO A 517 -0.53 39.57 20.50
CA PRO A 517 -1.79 39.27 21.18
C PRO A 517 -2.33 37.84 20.91
N ASP A 518 -1.96 37.22 19.78
CA ASP A 518 -2.52 35.91 19.39
C ASP A 518 -1.86 34.72 20.12
N CYS A 519 -0.60 34.84 20.54
CA CYS A 519 0.09 33.80 21.32
C CYS A 519 -0.42 33.71 22.76
N VAL A 520 -0.93 34.82 23.32
CA VAL A 520 -1.46 34.87 24.68
C VAL A 520 -2.79 34.11 24.78
N THR A 521 -3.62 34.16 23.73
CA THR A 521 -4.93 33.50 23.69
C THR A 521 -4.82 31.96 23.61
N LEU A 522 -3.86 31.45 22.82
CA LEU A 522 -3.60 30.01 22.74
C LEU A 522 -3.05 29.44 24.05
N PHE A 523 -2.23 30.24 24.76
CA PHE A 523 -1.63 29.86 26.03
C PHE A 523 -2.65 29.89 27.18
N LEU A 524 -3.56 30.86 27.20
CA LEU A 524 -4.65 30.93 28.18
C LEU A 524 -5.67 29.79 27.99
N TRP A 525 -5.91 29.36 26.74
CA TRP A 525 -6.76 28.21 26.47
C TRP A 525 -6.14 26.89 26.96
N ALA A 526 -4.84 26.69 26.72
CA ALA A 526 -4.09 25.53 27.24
C ALA A 526 -3.98 25.52 28.77
N ALA A 527 -3.71 26.68 29.39
CA ALA A 527 -3.63 26.82 30.85
C ALA A 527 -5.00 26.62 31.54
N HIS A 528 -6.11 26.98 30.90
CA HIS A 528 -7.44 26.72 31.45
C HIS A 528 -7.81 25.23 31.41
N ARG A 529 -7.36 24.49 30.38
CA ARG A 529 -7.54 23.03 30.28
C ARG A 529 -6.64 22.25 31.25
N LEU A 530 -5.44 22.74 31.55
CA LEU A 530 -4.52 22.10 32.50
C LEU A 530 -4.90 22.30 33.98
N ARG A 531 -5.88 23.18 34.27
CA ARG A 531 -6.38 23.46 35.63
C ARG A 531 -7.69 22.73 35.99
N ARG A 532 -8.33 22.06 35.04
CA ARG A 532 -9.47 21.15 35.28
C ARG A 532 -9.00 19.72 35.11
#